data_AF-A0A4V1A1N9-F1
#
_entry.id   AF-A0A4V1A1N9-F1
#
_cell.length_a   1.000
_cell.length_b   1.000
_cell.length_c   1.000
_cell.angle_alpha   90.00
_cell.angle_beta   90.00
_cell.angle_gamma   90.00
#
_symmetry.space_group_name_H-M   'P 1'
#
loop_
_entity.id
_entity.type
_entity.pdbx_description
1 polymer ?
#
loop_
_entity_poly.entity_id
_entity_poly.type
_entity_poly.pdbx_seq_one_letter_code
_entity_poly.pdbx_strand_id
1 'polypeptide(L)'
;MLTVAEFVELRRRRRALTNSLGGAAIALLATFLLGFAYFPDQLGGTTMAGIPLSLWLMFSQFAGTWVLVYLYFRLTRTYIQPAADAALTAIEQYRQEHVA
;
A
#
# COMPACT_ATOMS: atom_id res chain seq x y z
N MET A 1 27.51 -9.71 5.26
CA MET A 1 27.39 -8.32 5.77
C MET A 1 26.56 -7.52 4.78
N LEU A 2 25.35 -7.09 5.15
CA LEU A 2 24.60 -6.13 4.34
C LEU A 2 25.32 -4.78 4.45
N THR A 3 25.77 -4.24 3.33
CA THR A 3 26.50 -2.97 3.31
C THR A 3 25.56 -1.83 3.71
N VAL A 4 26.10 -0.78 4.33
CA VAL A 4 25.32 0.42 4.72
C VAL A 4 24.55 1.00 3.52
N ALA A 5 25.08 0.83 2.30
CA ALA A 5 24.42 1.18 1.04
C ALA A 5 23.10 0.41 0.82
N GLU A 6 23.07 -0.91 1.03
CA GLU A 6 21.86 -1.74 0.86
C GLU A 6 20.76 -1.34 1.87
N PHE A 7 21.13 -0.94 3.09
CA PHE A 7 20.18 -0.44 4.09
C PHE A 7 19.53 0.89 3.68
N VAL A 8 20.32 1.79 3.08
CA VAL A 8 19.83 3.07 2.55
C VAL A 8 18.92 2.85 1.34
N GLU A 9 19.27 1.91 0.46
CA GLU A 9 18.48 1.51 -0.70
C GLU A 9 17.10 0.97 -0.27
N LEU A 10 17.07 0.10 0.75
CA LEU A 10 15.83 -0.45 1.32
C LEU A 10 14.96 0.64 1.96
N ARG A 11 15.57 1.56 2.72
CA ARG A 11 14.84 2.69 3.32
C ARG A 11 14.25 3.62 2.25
N ARG A 12 14.99 3.89 1.18
CA ARG A 12 14.55 4.73 0.06
C ARG A 12 13.40 4.08 -0.69
N ARG A 13 13.48 2.77 -0.97
CA ARG A 13 12.38 2.01 -1.60
C ARG A 13 11.14 1.97 -0.73
N ARG A 14 11.29 1.78 0.58
CA ARG A 14 10.16 1.78 1.52
C ARG A 14 9.46 3.14 1.54
N ARG A 15 10.21 4.25 1.57
CA ARG A 15 9.66 5.61 1.45
C ARG A 15 8.95 5.84 0.11
N ALA A 16 9.55 5.41 -0.99
CA ALA A 16 8.93 5.54 -2.31
C ALA A 16 7.61 4.76 -2.39
N LEU A 17 7.58 3.54 -1.84
CA LEU A 17 6.38 2.71 -1.77
C LEU A 17 5.27 3.38 -0.95
N THR A 18 5.59 3.80 0.28
CA THR A 18 4.61 4.46 1.15
C THR A 18 4.11 5.77 0.55
N ASN A 19 4.98 6.56 -0.07
CA ASN A 19 4.58 7.80 -0.75
C ASN A 19 3.66 7.53 -1.94
N SER A 20 3.96 6.51 -2.77
CA SER A 20 3.10 6.13 -3.90
C SER A 20 1.73 5.61 -3.44
N LEU A 21 1.70 4.79 -2.38
CA LEU A 21 0.45 4.30 -1.80
C LEU A 21 -0.38 5.41 -1.18
N GLY A 22 0.27 6.31 -0.43
CA GLY A 22 -0.37 7.48 0.15
C GLY A 22 -0.92 8.40 -0.93
N GLY A 23 -0.16 8.64 -2.00
CA GLY A 23 -0.62 9.41 -3.16
C GLY A 23 -1.84 8.78 -3.85
N ALA A 24 -1.83 7.46 -4.04
CA ALA A 24 -2.97 6.74 -4.62
C ALA A 24 -4.21 6.78 -3.70
N ALA A 25 -4.03 6.67 -2.38
CA ALA A 25 -5.12 6.82 -1.42
C ALA A 25 -5.70 8.23 -1.43
N ILE A 26 -4.85 9.27 -1.49
CA ILE A 26 -5.28 10.67 -1.61
C ILE A 26 -6.05 10.87 -2.92
N ALA A 27 -5.59 10.31 -4.04
CA ALA A 27 -6.27 10.41 -5.32
C ALA A 27 -7.65 9.72 -5.30
N LEU A 28 -7.75 8.54 -4.68
CA LEU A 28 -9.02 7.82 -4.46
C LEU A 28 -9.99 8.68 -3.65
N LEU A 29 -9.53 9.25 -2.55
CA LEU A 29 -10.34 10.12 -1.69
C LEU A 29 -10.75 11.41 -2.40
N ALA A 30 -9.82 12.06 -3.12
CA ALA A 30 -10.11 13.26 -3.87
C ALA A 30 -11.17 12.99 -4.95
N THR A 31 -11.07 11.86 -5.65
CA THR A 31 -12.07 11.45 -6.65
C THR A 31 -13.45 11.27 -6.01
N PHE A 32 -13.51 10.66 -4.82
CA PHE A 32 -14.77 10.54 -4.07
C PHE A 32 -15.36 11.90 -3.71
N LEU A 33 -14.54 12.78 -3.14
CA LEU A 33 -14.97 14.12 -2.73
C LEU A 33 -15.44 14.95 -3.92
N LEU A 34 -14.69 14.94 -5.03
CA LEU A 34 -15.06 15.65 -6.25
C LEU A 34 -16.36 15.08 -6.86
N GLY A 35 -16.51 13.76 -6.85
CA GLY A 35 -17.76 13.11 -7.28
C GLY A 35 -18.97 13.62 -6.50
N PHE A 36 -18.90 13.61 -5.17
CA PHE A 36 -19.99 14.08 -4.31
C PHE A 36 -20.22 15.60 -4.37
N ALA A 37 -19.15 16.39 -4.45
CA ALA A 37 -19.25 17.85 -4.44
C ALA A 37 -19.82 18.42 -5.75
N TYR A 38 -19.44 17.85 -6.90
CA TYR A 38 -19.83 18.38 -8.21
C TYR A 38 -20.98 17.62 -8.88
N PHE A 39 -21.23 16.36 -8.50
CA PHE A 39 -22.26 15.53 -9.12
C PHE A 39 -23.25 14.89 -8.12
N PRO A 40 -23.82 15.66 -7.16
CA PRO A 40 -24.71 15.12 -6.13
C PRO A 40 -26.00 14.54 -6.73
N ASP A 41 -26.59 15.22 -7.72
CA ASP A 41 -27.86 14.81 -8.33
C ASP A 41 -27.71 13.52 -9.13
N GLN A 42 -26.57 13.33 -9.81
CA GLN A 42 -26.31 12.07 -10.51
C GLN A 42 -26.07 10.94 -9.52
N LEU A 43 -25.29 11.16 -8.45
CA LEU A 43 -25.01 10.11 -7.47
C LEU A 43 -26.24 9.66 -6.67
N GLY A 44 -27.17 10.58 -6.39
CA GLY A 44 -28.42 10.30 -5.67
C GLY A 44 -29.56 9.84 -6.58
N GLY A 45 -29.67 10.41 -7.78
CA GLY A 45 -30.79 10.18 -8.70
C GLY A 45 -30.59 9.05 -9.69
N THR A 46 -29.34 8.64 -9.94
CA THR A 46 -29.07 7.51 -10.84
C THR A 46 -28.91 6.21 -10.07
N THR A 47 -29.58 5.18 -10.55
CA THR A 47 -29.48 3.82 -10.04
C THR A 47 -28.88 2.93 -11.12
N MET A 48 -27.93 2.09 -10.72
CA MET A 48 -27.29 1.10 -11.57
C MET A 48 -27.52 -0.28 -10.96
N ALA A 49 -28.11 -1.19 -11.74
CA ALA A 49 -28.55 -2.51 -11.25
C ALA A 49 -29.48 -2.45 -10.01
N GLY A 50 -30.32 -1.41 -9.94
CA GLY A 50 -31.22 -1.18 -8.80
C GLY A 50 -30.56 -0.62 -7.54
N ILE A 51 -29.26 -0.32 -7.58
CA ILE A 51 -28.51 0.24 -6.46
C ILE A 51 -28.10 1.69 -6.81
N PRO A 52 -28.28 2.67 -5.90
CA PRO A 52 -27.82 4.04 -6.10
C PRO A 52 -26.35 4.11 -6.49
N LEU A 53 -26.01 5.00 -7.42
CA LEU A 53 -24.63 5.18 -7.89
C LEU A 53 -23.69 5.62 -6.75
N SER A 54 -24.20 6.36 -5.76
CA SER A 54 -23.49 6.71 -4.53
C SER A 54 -22.98 5.49 -3.75
N LEU A 55 -23.77 4.42 -3.67
CA LEU A 55 -23.38 3.16 -3.02
C LEU A 55 -22.30 2.44 -3.84
N TRP A 56 -22.43 2.41 -5.16
CA TRP A 56 -21.38 1.88 -6.04
C TRP A 56 -20.06 2.64 -5.89
N LEU A 57 -20.13 3.97 -5.82
CA LEU A 57 -18.97 4.81 -5.59
C LEU A 57 -18.32 4.49 -4.24
N MET A 58 -19.12 4.31 -3.19
CA MET A 58 -18.61 3.90 -1.88
C MET A 58 -17.96 2.51 -1.91
N PHE A 59 -18.58 1.52 -2.56
CA PHE A 59 -18.00 0.19 -2.73
C PHE A 59 -16.70 0.24 -3.54
N SER A 60 -16.59 1.13 -4.52
CA SER A 60 -15.35 1.33 -5.28
C SER A 60 -14.20 1.84 -4.39
N GLN A 61 -14.50 2.69 -3.39
CA GLN A 61 -13.50 3.16 -2.41
C GLN A 61 -13.01 1.99 -1.54
N PHE A 62 -13.93 1.13 -1.10
CA PHE A 62 -13.58 -0.06 -0.35
C PHE A 62 -12.71 -1.02 -1.17
N ALA A 63 -13.12 -1.33 -2.40
CA ALA A 63 -12.36 -2.17 -3.32
C ALA A 63 -10.98 -1.56 -3.64
N GLY A 64 -10.92 -0.26 -3.94
CA GLY A 64 -9.67 0.46 -4.21
C GLY A 64 -8.71 0.43 -3.02
N THR A 65 -9.22 0.64 -1.81
CA THR A 65 -8.42 0.52 -0.59
C THR A 65 -7.90 -0.90 -0.39
N TRP A 66 -8.74 -1.93 -0.63
CA TRP A 66 -8.33 -3.32 -0.52
C TRP A 66 -7.24 -3.69 -1.53
N VAL A 67 -7.35 -3.20 -2.78
CA VAL A 67 -6.31 -3.33 -3.80
C VAL A 67 -5.02 -2.64 -3.39
N LEU A 68 -5.08 -1.44 -2.82
CA LEU A 68 -3.89 -0.75 -2.29
C LEU A 68 -3.22 -1.55 -1.18
N VAL A 69 -4.00 -2.05 -0.22
CA VAL A 69 -3.48 -2.90 0.86
C VAL A 69 -2.87 -4.19 0.31
N TYR A 70 -3.53 -4.83 -0.66
CA TYR A 70 -3.01 -6.02 -1.33
C TYR A 70 -1.68 -5.72 -2.04
N LEU A 71 -1.59 -4.63 -2.78
CA LEU A 71 -0.36 -4.19 -3.44
C LEU A 71 0.74 -3.91 -2.41
N TYR A 72 0.42 -3.22 -1.31
CA TYR A 72 1.36 -3.00 -0.23
C TYR A 72 1.93 -4.32 0.32
N PHE A 73 1.07 -5.28 0.68
CA PHE A 73 1.51 -6.56 1.21
C PHE A 73 2.28 -7.37 0.16
N ARG A 74 1.84 -7.39 -1.09
CA ARG A 74 2.51 -8.09 -2.18
C ARG A 74 3.90 -7.53 -2.43
N LEU A 75 4.04 -6.21 -2.57
CA LEU A 75 5.35 -5.58 -2.77
C LEU A 75 6.22 -5.70 -1.51
N THR A 76 5.65 -5.60 -0.31
CA THR A 76 6.38 -5.82 0.94
C THR A 76 6.94 -7.24 0.99
N ARG A 77 6.15 -8.27 0.66
CA ARG A 77 6.63 -9.66 0.61
C ARG A 77 7.72 -9.86 -0.44
N THR A 78 7.57 -9.29 -1.64
CA THR A 78 8.58 -9.45 -2.71
C THR A 78 9.92 -8.81 -2.37
N TYR A 79 9.94 -7.68 -1.65
CA TYR A 79 11.16 -6.89 -1.47
C TYR A 79 11.71 -6.82 -0.03
N ILE A 80 10.89 -7.03 0.99
CA ILE A 80 11.31 -6.84 2.40
C ILE A 80 11.64 -8.18 3.07
N GLN A 81 10.95 -9.28 2.73
CA GLN A 81 11.28 -10.62 3.28
C GLN A 81 12.73 -11.07 3.00
N PRO A 82 13.28 -10.99 1.77
CA PRO A 82 14.65 -11.46 1.53
C PRO A 82 15.70 -10.64 2.31
N ALA A 83 15.44 -9.36 2.56
CA ALA A 83 16.32 -8.51 3.38
C ALA A 83 16.20 -8.84 4.88
N ALA A 84 15.01 -9.19 5.35
CA ALA A 84 14.78 -9.63 6.72
C ALA A 84 15.44 -10.99 6.98
N ASP A 85 15.32 -11.93 6.04
CA ASP A 85 15.95 -13.25 6.12
C ASP A 85 17.48 -13.14 6.11
N ALA A 86 18.06 -12.26 5.26
CA ALA A 86 19.50 -12.00 5.25
C ALA A 86 20.01 -11.39 6.56
N ALA A 87 19.23 -10.50 7.19
CA ALA A 87 19.57 -9.92 8.48
C ALA A 87 19.49 -10.94 9.62
N LEU A 88 18.46 -11.79 9.63
CA LEU A 88 18.33 -12.90 10.60
C LEU A 88 19.50 -13.88 10.48
N THR A 89 19.87 -14.25 9.25
CA THR A 89 21.00 -15.16 8.99
C THR A 89 22.32 -14.56 9.49
N ALA A 90 22.54 -13.26 9.31
CA ALA A 90 23.74 -12.58 9.80
C ALA A 90 23.81 -12.50 11.33
N ILE A 91 22.67 -12.34 12.01
CA ILE A 91 22.57 -12.38 13.48
C ILE A 91 22.87 -13.80 14.00
N GLU A 92 22.31 -14.81 13.35
CA GLU A 92 22.55 -16.23 13.70
C GLU A 92 24.03 -16.60 13.56
N GLN A 93 24.69 -16.16 12.48
CA GLN A 93 26.13 -16.35 12.26
C GLN A 93 26.98 -15.64 13.30
N TYR A 94 26.69 -14.37 13.60
CA TYR A 94 27.41 -13.62 14.64
C TYR A 94 27.27 -14.29 16.01
N ARG A 95 26.08 -14.80 16.34
CA ARG A 95 25.82 -15.55 17.57
C ARG A 95 26.64 -16.84 17.64
N GLN A 96 26.79 -17.57 16.54
CA GLN A 96 27.60 -18.78 16.51
C GLN A 96 29.10 -18.50 16.64
N GLU A 97 29.62 -17.41 16.08
CA GLU A 97 31.05 -17.06 16.18
C GLU A 97 31.46 -16.52 17.55
N HIS A 98 30.54 -15.89 18.30
CA HIS A 98 30.88 -15.17 19.55
C HIS A 98 30.31 -15.82 20.82
N VAL A 99 29.51 -16.88 20.70
CA VAL A 99 28.93 -17.61 21.85
C VAL A 99 29.38 -19.08 21.88
N ALA A 100 30.24 -19.50 20.94
CA ALA A 100 30.91 -20.81 20.96
C ALA A 100 32.18 -20.80 21.81
#